data_AF-A8P8E0-F1
#
_entry.id   AF-A8P8E0-F1
#
_cell.length_a   1.000
_cell.length_b   1.000
_cell.length_c   1.000
_cell.angle_alpha   90.00
_cell.angle_beta   90.00
_cell.angle_gamma   90.00
#
_symmetry.space_group_name_H-M   'P 1'
#
loop_
_entity.id
_entity.type
_entity.pdbx_description
1 polymer ?
#
loop_
_entity_poly.entity_id
_entity_poly.type
_entity_poly.pdbx_seq_one_letter_code
_entity_poly.pdbx_strand_id
1 'polypeptide(L)' 'PLDYEDPIQRDGFTLGIRVYDGRYYATTKLYIELQDRNDNPPVINGPQYVQLHEDAWLGKEVAKFTVQDADENDTAV' A
#
# COMPACT_ATOMS: atom_id res chain seq x y z
N PRO A 1 -5.73 -11.99 -9.56
CA PRO A 1 -6.50 -10.76 -9.21
C PRO A 1 -5.52 -9.58 -9.28
N LEU A 2 -6.01 -8.34 -9.47
CA LEU A 2 -5.17 -7.15 -9.40
C LEU A 2 -4.98 -6.76 -7.93
N ASP A 3 -3.76 -6.37 -7.57
CA ASP A 3 -3.33 -6.07 -6.21
C ASP A 3 -2.29 -4.93 -6.28
N TYR A 4 -2.60 -3.76 -5.72
CA TYR A 4 -1.71 -2.58 -5.83
C TYR A 4 -0.52 -2.70 -4.87
N GLU A 5 -0.74 -3.35 -3.73
CA GLU A 5 0.20 -3.55 -2.64
C GLU A 5 1.28 -4.60 -3.01
N ASP A 6 1.02 -5.45 -4.01
CA ASP A 6 2.00 -6.37 -4.58
C ASP A 6 3.10 -5.59 -5.35
N PRO A 7 4.38 -5.64 -4.89
CA PRO A 7 5.48 -4.93 -5.54
C PRO A 7 5.71 -5.30 -7.01
N ILE A 8 5.26 -6.49 -7.44
CA ILE A 8 5.39 -6.95 -8.83
C ILE A 8 4.34 -6.28 -9.72
N GLN A 9 3.20 -5.90 -9.15
CA GLN A 9 2.05 -5.34 -9.88
C GLN A 9 1.95 -3.82 -9.76
N ARG A 10 2.56 -3.23 -8.72
CA ARG A 10 2.51 -1.80 -8.41
C ARG A 10 2.89 -0.89 -9.59
N ASP A 11 3.90 -1.28 -10.37
CA ASP A 11 4.36 -0.52 -11.54
C ASP A 11 3.48 -0.73 -12.79
N GLY A 12 2.41 -1.51 -12.66
CA GLY A 12 1.50 -1.81 -13.75
C GLY A 12 1.99 -2.88 -14.72
N PHE A 13 1.33 -2.98 -15.87
CA PHE A 13 1.60 -3.99 -16.88
C PHE A 13 1.89 -3.37 -18.25
N THR A 14 2.92 -3.86 -18.92
CA THR A 14 3.21 -3.50 -20.32
C THR A 14 2.88 -4.67 -21.23
N LEU A 15 1.90 -4.49 -22.12
CA LEU A 15 1.47 -5.50 -23.07
C LEU A 15 1.93 -5.14 -24.49
N GLY A 16 2.57 -6.08 -25.17
CA GLY A 16 2.86 -5.99 -26.59
C GLY A 16 1.65 -6.39 -27.42
N ILE A 17 1.07 -5.45 -28.16
CA ILE A 17 -0.07 -5.70 -29.04
C ILE A 17 0.45 -5.84 -30.47
N ARG A 18 -0.05 -6.86 -31.19
CA ARG A 18 0.20 -7.04 -32.62
C ARG A 18 -1.12 -7.19 -33.36
N VAL A 19 -1.30 -6.42 -34.41
CA VAL A 19 -2.45 -6.50 -35.32
C VAL A 19 -2.00 -6.98 -36.71
N TYR A 20 -2.90 -7.65 -37.43
CA TYR A 20 -2.66 -8.20 -38.76
C TYR A 20 -3.89 -7.97 -39.63
N ASP A 21 -3.70 -7.43 -40.83
CA ASP A 21 -4.78 -7.10 -41.77
C ASP A 21 -4.91 -8.10 -42.94
N GLY A 22 -4.14 -9.20 -42.92
CA GLY A 22 -4.06 -10.15 -44.05
C GLY A 22 -2.85 -9.93 -44.96
N ARG A 23 -2.12 -8.81 -44.83
CA ARG A 23 -0.92 -8.51 -45.63
C ARG A 23 0.25 -7.95 -44.82
N TYR A 24 -0.02 -7.13 -43.82
CA TYR A 24 0.96 -6.44 -42.99
C TYR A 24 0.69 -6.64 -41.50
N TYR A 25 1.76 -6.55 -40.72
CA TYR A 25 1.70 -6.53 -39.26
C TYR A 25 2.04 -5.14 -38.74
N ALA A 26 1.35 -4.71 -37.70
CA ALA A 26 1.73 -3.56 -36.89
C ALA A 26 1.80 -3.96 -35.42
N THR A 27 2.76 -3.38 -34.70
CA THR A 27 2.96 -3.62 -33.27
C THR A 27 2.92 -2.32 -32.48
N THR A 28 2.38 -2.37 -31.27
CA THR A 28 2.39 -1.26 -30.33
C THR A 28 2.49 -1.78 -28.90
N LYS A 29 2.78 -0.90 -27.94
CA LYS A 29 2.78 -1.20 -26.51
C LYS A 29 1.57 -0.56 -25.85
N LEU A 30 0.87 -1.32 -25.03
CA LEU A 30 -0.15 -0.83 -24.12
C LEU A 30 0.43 -0.80 -22.72
N TYR A 31 0.33 0.36 -22.07
CA TYR A 31 0.72 0.56 -20.68
C TYR A 31 -0.54 0.59 -19.84
N ILE A 32 -0.61 -0.28 -18.83
CA ILE A 32 -1.71 -0.37 -17.89
C ILE A 32 -1.15 0.04 -16.53
N GLU A 33 -1.69 1.11 -15.95
CA GLU A 33 -1.36 1.56 -14.61
C GLU A 33 -2.39 1.02 -13.63
N LEU A 34 -1.94 0.58 -12.45
CA LEU A 34 -2.85 0.21 -11.37
C LEU A 34 -3.17 1.45 -10.55
N GLN A 35 -4.42 1.56 -10.13
CA GLN A 35 -4.87 2.61 -9.23
C GLN A 35 -5.04 2.00 -7.85
N ASP A 36 -4.37 2.61 -6.88
CA ASP A 36 -4.53 2.27 -5.49
C ASP A 36 -5.98 2.47 -5.04
N ARG A 37 -6.46 1.57 -4.19
CA ARG A 37 -7.76 1.65 -3.55
C ARG A 37 -7.57 1.35 -2.08
N ASN A 38 -8.17 2.18 -1.23
CA ASN A 38 -8.17 1.91 0.20
C ASN A 38 -8.94 0.63 0.53
N ASP A 39 -8.21 -0.47 0.65
CA ASP A 39 -8.74 -1.80 0.95
C ASP A 39 -7.91 -2.56 1.99
N ASN A 40 -6.76 -2.01 2.40
CA ASN A 40 -5.97 -2.51 3.52
C ASN A 40 -6.27 -1.65 4.76
N PRO A 41 -6.80 -2.21 5.85
CA PRO A 41 -7.03 -1.44 7.07
C PRO A 41 -5.71 -1.18 7.83
N PRO A 42 -5.63 -0.07 8.60
CA PRO A 42 -4.43 0.23 9.37
C PRO A 42 -4.12 -0.84 10.42
N VAL A 43 -2.85 -1.19 10.52
CA VAL A 43 -2.29 -2.11 11.52
C VAL A 43 -1.70 -1.31 12.68
N ILE A 44 -2.29 -1.47 13.86
CA ILE A 44 -1.85 -0.82 15.09
C ILE A 44 -0.94 -1.77 15.87
N ASN A 45 0.30 -1.33 16.12
CA ASN A 45 1.30 -2.04 16.91
C ASN A 45 1.56 -1.30 18.22
N GLY A 46 1.43 -1.99 19.35
CA GLY A 46 1.71 -1.41 20.66
C GLY A 46 1.37 -2.36 21.82
N PRO A 47 1.60 -1.92 23.06
CA PRO A 47 1.33 -2.73 24.23
C PRO A 47 -0.19 -2.91 24.45
N GLN A 48 -0.64 -4.16 24.65
CA GLN A 48 -2.04 -4.45 24.99
C GLN A 48 -2.39 -4.00 26.42
N TYR A 49 -1.41 -4.06 27.32
CA TYR A 49 -1.54 -3.62 28.70
C TYR A 49 -0.30 -2.81 29.10
N VAL A 50 -0.53 -1.76 29.87
CA VAL A 50 0.52 -0.93 30.44
C VAL A 50 0.26 -0.77 31.93
N GLN A 51 1.32 -0.90 32.73
CA GLN A 51 1.26 -0.66 34.17
C GLN A 51 2.01 0.63 34.49
N LEU A 52 1.40 1.48 35.30
CA LEU A 52 1.96 2.75 35.73
C LEU A 52 1.96 2.79 37.26
N HIS A 53 3.07 3.21 37.84
CA HIS A 53 3.18 3.42 39.28
C HIS A 53 2.47 4.73 39.67
N GLU A 54 1.85 4.76 40.84
CA GLU A 54 1.05 5.92 41.30
C GLU A 54 1.90 7.18 41.53
N ASP A 55 3.20 7.03 41.78
CA ASP A 55 4.15 8.13 41.95
C ASP A 55 4.72 8.68 40.63
N ALA A 56 4.19 8.24 39.49
CA ALA A 56 4.65 8.67 38.18
C ALA A 56 4.59 10.20 38.04
N TRP A 57 5.70 10.78 37.58
CA TRP A 57 5.82 12.21 37.38
C TRP A 57 4.93 12.71 36.22
N LEU A 58 4.51 13.98 36.31
CA LEU A 58 3.63 14.63 35.35
C LEU A 58 4.28 14.76 33.96
N GLY A 59 3.68 14.11 32.96
CA GLY A 59 4.20 14.11 31.58
C GLY A 59 4.99 12.84 31.23
N LYS A 60 5.03 11.84 32.11
CA LYS A 60 5.58 10.52 31.78
C LYS A 60 4.80 9.89 30.62
N GLU A 61 5.50 9.54 29.54
CA GLU A 61 4.94 8.73 28.46
C GLU A 61 4.53 7.35 28.99
N VAL A 62 3.26 7.01 28.81
CA VAL A 62 2.68 5.77 29.34
C VAL A 62 2.78 4.65 28.31
N ALA A 63 2.41 4.93 27.07
CA ALA A 63 2.40 3.96 26.00
C ALA A 63 2.74 4.66 24.68
N LYS A 64 3.34 3.92 23.77
CA LYS A 64 3.54 4.35 22.40
C LYS A 64 2.94 3.31 21.46
N PHE A 65 2.23 3.80 20.46
CA PHE A 65 1.66 2.99 19.40
C PHE A 65 2.24 3.44 18.07
N THR A 66 2.39 2.47 17.17
CA THR A 66 2.78 2.71 15.78
C THR A 66 1.65 2.21 14.91
N VAL A 67 1.13 3.08 14.05
CA VAL A 67 0.09 2.72 13.06
C VAL A 67 0.75 2.67 11.70
N GLN A 68 0.47 1.62 10.94
CA GLN A 68 0.99 1.42 9.59
C GLN A 68 -0.16 1.01 8.69
N ASP A 69 -0.26 1.64 7.54
CA ASP A 69 -1.23 1.30 6.50
C ASP A 69 -0.45 0.95 5.23
N ALA A 70 -0.96 -0.02 4.46
CA ALA A 70 -0.29 -0.50 3.26
C ALA A 70 -0.70 0.28 2.00
N ASP A 71 -1.86 0.94 2.05
CA ASP A 71 -2.38 1.77 0.97
C ASP A 71 -1.46 3.00 0.75
N GLU A 72 -1.46 3.54 -0.46
CA GLU A 72 -0.67 4.71 -0.80
C GLU A 72 -1.32 6.01 -0.28
N ASN A 73 -0.50 6.91 0.27
CA ASN A 73 -0.89 8.21 0.83
C ASN A 73 -1.65 8.19 2.16
N ASP A 74 -1.74 7.07 2.88
CA ASP A 74 -2.23 7.11 4.26
C ASP A 74 -1.11 7.48 5.23
N THR A 75 -0.79 8.77 5.27
CA THR A 75 0.14 9.31 6.26
C THR A 75 -0.68 9.71 7.48
N ALA A 76 -0.64 8.93 8.55
CA ALA A 76 -1.06 9.39 9.86
C ALA A 76 -0.14 10.55 10.29
N VAL A 77 -0.54 11.80 9.99
CA VAL A 77 0.07 13.03 10.51
C VAL A 77 -0.51 13.34 11.89
#